data_AF-A0A812YKF6-F1
#
_entry.id   AF-A0A812YKF6-F1
#
_cell.length_a   1.000
_cell.length_b   1.000
_cell.length_c   1.000
_cell.angle_alpha   90.00
_cell.angle_beta   90.00
_cell.angle_gamma   90.00
#
_symmetry.space_group_name_H-M   'P 1'
#
loop_
_entity.id
_entity.type
_entity.pdbx_description
1 polymer ?
#
loop_
_entity_poly.entity_id
_entity_poly.type
_entity_poly.pdbx_seq_one_letter_code
_entity_poly.pdbx_strand_id
1 'polypeptide(L)'
;DKRIVEEFDSVRDIWWGKVNIKLEEAVFEINRERAVDYLNTQKRLYVVDGFAGWDEEYRIPIRVITSRAYHALFMQNMLVPPSKSELYQFEASAFPRPFVIFNAGCFPCNRHTAGMTSTTSVSLSLCRGEMVILGTQYAGEMKKGVFTVMMYHMPLRPERHLGPADRALPLHSSCNVGPEGDVSLFFGLSGTGKTTLSADPARKLIGDDEHVWTSKGVFNIEGGCYAKCINLSREKEPEIYDAIRFGSVLENVAFDEWSRKVDYDNVSLTENTRCAYPLHYIPNALIPAKIDSHPSNVILLTCDAFGVLPPISKLTKEQLVDAVHDGTLAALADE
;
A
#
# COMPACT_ATOMS: atom_id res chain seq x y z
N ASP A 1 14.58 -7.41 0.67
CA ASP A 1 15.71 -6.69 0.02
C ASP A 1 15.37 -5.24 -0.35
N LYS A 2 14.63 -4.52 0.51
CA LYS A 2 14.30 -3.11 0.30
C LYS A 2 15.56 -2.25 0.41
N ARG A 3 15.67 -1.23 -0.45
CA ARG A 3 16.77 -0.26 -0.50
C ARG A 3 16.26 1.12 -0.87
N ILE A 4 16.88 2.17 -0.34
CA ILE A 4 16.61 3.57 -0.73
C ILE A 4 17.93 4.22 -1.13
N VAL A 5 17.93 4.92 -2.26
CA VAL A 5 19.13 5.59 -2.78
C VAL A 5 19.56 6.69 -1.81
N GLU A 6 20.86 6.74 -1.52
CA GLU A 6 21.46 7.83 -0.74
C GLU A 6 21.64 9.06 -1.62
N GLU A 7 20.63 9.93 -1.64
CA GLU A 7 20.59 11.14 -2.46
C GLU A 7 20.73 12.39 -1.58
N PHE A 8 21.46 13.41 -2.07
CA PHE A 8 21.78 14.61 -1.27
C PHE A 8 20.55 15.30 -0.68
N ASP A 9 19.45 15.40 -1.44
CA ASP A 9 18.24 16.10 -1.02
C ASP A 9 17.40 15.31 0.00
N SER A 10 17.45 13.98 -0.02
CA SER A 10 16.63 13.11 0.84
C SER A 10 17.38 12.52 2.02
N VAL A 11 18.72 12.48 1.98
CA VAL A 11 19.57 11.77 2.96
C VAL A 11 19.36 12.19 4.40
N ARG A 12 18.99 13.45 4.64
CA ARG A 12 18.75 13.99 5.99
C ARG A 12 17.34 13.71 6.52
N ASP A 13 16.40 13.42 5.63
CA ASP A 13 15.00 13.19 5.98
C ASP A 13 14.71 11.69 6.19
N ILE A 14 15.57 10.81 5.66
CA ILE A 14 15.39 9.36 5.77
C ILE A 14 15.93 8.85 7.11
N TRP A 15 15.11 8.12 7.84
CA TRP A 15 15.54 7.39 9.04
C TRP A 15 16.26 6.09 8.66
N TRP A 16 17.58 6.19 8.49
CA TRP A 16 18.45 5.07 8.08
C TRP A 16 18.57 3.99 9.16
N GLY A 17 18.53 2.72 8.76
CA GLY A 17 18.67 1.60 9.68
C GLY A 17 18.34 0.26 9.04
N LYS A 18 17.83 -0.68 9.84
CA LYS A 18 17.49 -2.04 9.38
C LYS A 18 16.34 -2.05 8.36
N VAL A 19 15.43 -1.08 8.42
CA VAL A 19 14.28 -0.96 7.50
C VAL A 19 14.68 -0.18 6.24
N ASN A 20 15.21 1.03 6.41
CA ASN A 20 15.68 1.88 5.32
C ASN A 20 17.18 1.69 5.15
N ILE A 21 17.55 0.78 4.25
CA ILE A 21 18.94 0.43 3.97
C ILE A 21 19.43 1.26 2.77
N LYS A 22 20.57 1.94 2.94
CA LYS A 22 21.19 2.78 1.91
C LYS A 22 21.55 1.99 0.65
N LEU A 23 21.50 2.67 -0.48
CA LEU A 23 21.98 2.21 -1.78
C LEU A 23 22.73 3.33 -2.47
N GLU A 24 23.90 3.04 -3.00
CA GLU A 24 24.63 4.00 -3.82
C GLU A 24 23.87 4.25 -5.14
N GLU A 25 23.88 5.50 -5.62
CA GLU A 25 23.21 5.89 -6.86
C GLU A 25 23.71 5.07 -8.06
N ALA A 26 25.02 4.83 -8.17
CA ALA A 26 25.59 4.01 -9.23
C ALA A 26 25.04 2.57 -9.23
N VAL A 27 24.79 2.00 -8.05
CA VAL A 27 24.19 0.67 -7.92
C VAL A 27 22.72 0.67 -8.33
N PHE A 28 21.99 1.73 -7.97
CA PHE A 28 20.61 1.91 -8.42
C PHE A 28 20.53 1.98 -9.94
N GLU A 29 21.38 2.77 -10.58
CA GLU A 29 21.42 2.88 -12.05
C GLU A 29 21.72 1.53 -12.72
N ILE A 30 22.64 0.73 -12.16
CA ILE A 30 22.90 -0.64 -12.67
C ILE A 30 21.62 -1.49 -12.60
N ASN A 31 20.91 -1.48 -11.47
CA ASN A 31 19.67 -2.25 -11.33
C ASN A 31 18.56 -1.73 -12.24
N ARG A 32 18.47 -0.41 -12.40
CA ARG A 32 17.52 0.25 -13.29
C ARG A 32 17.77 -0.13 -14.74
N GLU A 33 19.01 -0.05 -15.21
CA GLU A 33 19.39 -0.44 -16.58
C GLU A 33 19.07 -1.90 -16.83
N ARG A 34 19.39 -2.81 -15.88
CA ARG A 34 19.00 -4.23 -15.97
C ARG A 34 17.50 -4.44 -16.08
N ALA A 35 16.70 -3.69 -15.31
CA ALA A 35 15.25 -3.77 -15.38
C ALA A 35 14.73 -3.29 -16.72
N VAL A 36 15.22 -2.15 -17.21
CA VAL A 36 14.85 -1.57 -18.51
C VAL A 36 15.25 -2.51 -19.65
N ASP A 37 16.45 -3.08 -19.64
CA ASP A 37 16.91 -4.05 -20.63
C ASP A 37 15.99 -5.27 -20.66
N TYR A 38 15.70 -5.86 -19.50
CA TYR A 38 14.77 -6.98 -19.42
C TYR A 38 13.40 -6.61 -19.98
N LEU A 39 12.84 -5.45 -19.63
CA LEU A 39 11.54 -4.99 -20.11
C LEU A 39 11.57 -4.78 -21.64
N ASN A 40 12.65 -4.23 -22.19
CA ASN A 40 12.82 -4.04 -23.64
C ASN A 40 12.93 -5.35 -24.42
N THR A 41 13.35 -6.45 -23.78
CA THR A 41 13.33 -7.79 -24.43
C THR A 41 11.93 -8.41 -24.51
N GLN A 42 10.94 -7.85 -23.81
CA GLN A 42 9.58 -8.40 -23.80
C GLN A 42 8.82 -8.04 -25.07
N LYS A 43 8.07 -9.01 -25.61
CA LYS A 43 7.19 -8.77 -26.78
C LYS A 43 6.05 -7.79 -26.50
N ARG A 44 5.66 -7.67 -25.23
CA ARG A 44 4.56 -6.82 -24.78
C ARG A 44 4.87 -6.28 -23.40
N LEU A 45 4.65 -4.99 -23.23
CA LEU A 45 4.66 -4.30 -21.95
C LEU A 45 3.24 -3.84 -21.61
N TYR A 46 2.98 -3.71 -20.33
CA TYR A 46 1.75 -3.13 -19.80
C TYR A 46 2.14 -1.87 -19.02
N VAL A 47 1.44 -0.78 -19.32
CA VAL A 47 1.62 0.51 -18.64
C VAL A 47 0.32 0.87 -17.96
N VAL A 48 0.39 1.22 -16.68
CA VAL A 48 -0.76 1.65 -15.89
C VAL A 48 -0.45 3.00 -15.28
N ASP A 49 -1.28 3.98 -15.60
CA ASP A 49 -1.23 5.31 -15.01
C ASP A 49 -2.39 5.47 -14.02
N GLY A 50 -2.08 6.08 -12.88
CA GLY A 50 -3.06 6.37 -11.84
C GLY A 50 -2.47 7.26 -10.75
N PHE A 51 -3.20 7.41 -9.65
CA PHE A 51 -2.77 8.26 -8.55
C PHE A 51 -2.65 7.49 -7.25
N ALA A 52 -1.70 7.90 -6.41
CA ALA A 52 -1.66 7.58 -5.00
C ALA A 52 -2.31 8.74 -4.22
N GLY A 53 -3.48 8.51 -3.62
CA GLY A 53 -4.26 9.53 -2.91
C GLY A 53 -5.51 9.99 -3.65
N TRP A 54 -6.64 10.00 -2.94
CA TRP A 54 -7.91 10.55 -3.44
C TRP A 54 -8.05 12.06 -3.28
N ASP A 55 -7.18 12.72 -2.51
CA ASP A 55 -7.16 14.18 -2.40
C ASP A 55 -6.30 14.80 -3.51
N GLU A 56 -6.91 15.55 -4.42
CA GLU A 56 -6.24 16.17 -5.56
C GLU A 56 -5.09 17.10 -5.15
N GLU A 57 -5.16 17.72 -3.97
CA GLU A 57 -4.11 18.59 -3.45
C GLU A 57 -2.85 17.79 -3.08
N TYR A 58 -3.01 16.55 -2.60
CA TYR A 58 -1.93 15.75 -2.03
C TYR A 58 -1.50 14.56 -2.90
N ARG A 59 -2.32 14.15 -3.86
CA ARG A 59 -2.07 12.94 -4.65
C ARG A 59 -0.78 13.01 -5.47
N ILE A 60 -0.19 11.85 -5.70
CA ILE A 60 1.04 11.70 -6.49
C ILE A 60 0.70 10.90 -7.76
N PRO A 61 1.03 11.40 -8.97
CA PRO A 61 0.87 10.62 -10.19
C PRO A 61 1.87 9.45 -10.22
N ILE A 62 1.38 8.24 -10.48
CA ILE A 62 2.15 7.00 -10.54
C ILE A 62 2.03 6.40 -11.94
N ARG A 63 3.17 5.98 -12.51
CA ARG A 63 3.23 5.19 -13.74
C ARG A 63 3.88 3.85 -13.45
N VAL A 64 3.19 2.75 -13.74
CA VAL A 64 3.74 1.40 -13.56
C VAL A 64 4.01 0.79 -14.93
N ILE A 65 5.22 0.26 -15.10
CA ILE A 65 5.64 -0.46 -16.31
C ILE A 65 5.98 -1.89 -15.89
N THR A 66 5.28 -2.88 -16.46
CA THR A 66 5.44 -4.29 -16.09
C THR A 66 5.39 -5.23 -17.29
N SER A 67 6.07 -6.37 -17.18
CA SER A 67 6.00 -7.46 -18.16
C SER A 67 4.80 -8.40 -17.97
N ARG A 68 4.14 -8.39 -16.79
CA ARG A 68 3.03 -9.31 -16.48
C ARG A 68 1.68 -8.60 -16.46
N ALA A 69 0.71 -9.12 -17.21
CA ALA A 69 -0.64 -8.57 -17.27
C ALA A 69 -1.31 -8.49 -15.89
N TYR A 70 -1.10 -9.50 -15.03
CA TYR A 70 -1.72 -9.50 -13.70
C TYR A 70 -1.16 -8.41 -12.77
N HIS A 71 0.13 -8.05 -12.90
CA HIS A 71 0.71 -6.92 -12.16
C HIS A 71 0.10 -5.59 -12.60
N ALA A 72 -0.20 -5.45 -13.90
CA ALA A 72 -0.91 -4.30 -14.41
C ALA A 72 -2.34 -4.24 -13.87
N LEU A 73 -3.10 -5.36 -13.94
CA LEU A 73 -4.44 -5.43 -13.36
C LEU A 73 -4.43 -5.17 -11.84
N PHE A 74 -3.43 -5.69 -11.12
CA PHE A 74 -3.24 -5.41 -9.71
C PHE A 74 -3.09 -3.90 -9.46
N MET A 75 -2.19 -3.22 -10.17
CA MET A 75 -2.01 -1.77 -9.97
C MET A 75 -3.20 -0.94 -10.48
N GLN A 76 -3.94 -1.44 -11.47
CA GLN A 76 -5.20 -0.83 -11.89
C GLN A 76 -6.27 -0.93 -10.79
N ASN A 77 -6.27 -2.02 -10.01
CA ASN A 77 -7.15 -2.17 -8.86
C ASN A 77 -6.69 -1.29 -7.68
N MET A 78 -5.37 -1.19 -7.44
CA MET A 78 -4.82 -0.57 -6.23
C MET A 78 -4.59 0.94 -6.33
N LEU A 79 -4.38 1.50 -7.52
CA LEU A 79 -4.24 2.96 -7.69
C LEU A 79 -5.60 3.64 -7.85
N VAL A 80 -5.68 4.90 -7.46
CA VAL A 80 -6.85 5.73 -7.74
C VAL A 80 -6.94 5.95 -9.25
N PRO A 81 -8.07 5.59 -9.89
CA PRO A 81 -8.18 5.64 -11.34
C PRO A 81 -8.23 7.10 -11.83
N PRO A 82 -7.50 7.44 -12.90
CA PRO A 82 -7.59 8.76 -13.50
C PRO A 82 -8.92 8.92 -14.27
N SER A 83 -9.45 10.14 -14.31
CA SER A 83 -10.47 10.54 -15.27
C SER A 83 -9.90 10.55 -16.70
N LYS A 84 -10.78 10.62 -17.71
CA LYS A 84 -10.37 10.65 -19.12
C LYS A 84 -9.45 11.84 -19.44
N SER A 85 -9.74 13.03 -18.89
CA SER A 85 -8.90 14.22 -19.08
C SER A 85 -7.51 14.07 -18.46
N GLU A 86 -7.44 13.43 -17.30
CA GLU A 86 -6.16 13.18 -16.62
C GLU A 86 -5.36 12.12 -17.38
N LEU A 87 -6.00 11.08 -17.91
CA LEU A 87 -5.31 10.11 -18.76
C LEU A 87 -4.69 10.78 -20.00
N TYR A 88 -5.40 11.71 -20.66
CA TYR A 88 -4.81 12.51 -21.73
C TYR A 88 -3.61 13.34 -21.28
N GLN A 89 -3.62 13.87 -20.05
CA GLN A 89 -2.48 14.60 -19.50
C GLN A 89 -1.27 13.69 -19.20
N PHE A 90 -1.50 12.44 -18.78
CA PHE A 90 -0.45 11.42 -18.67
C PHE A 90 0.19 11.09 -20.02
N GLU A 91 -0.61 10.98 -21.08
CA GLU A 91 -0.15 10.70 -22.44
C GLU A 91 0.60 11.89 -23.04
N ALA A 92 0.07 13.10 -22.85
CA ALA A 92 0.67 14.35 -23.32
C ALA A 92 1.91 14.78 -22.52
N SER A 93 2.28 14.05 -21.47
CA SER A 93 3.35 14.43 -20.52
C SER A 93 3.13 15.83 -19.91
N ALA A 94 1.85 16.19 -19.70
CA ALA A 94 1.42 17.49 -19.19
C ALA A 94 1.26 17.53 -17.65
N PHE A 95 1.35 16.38 -16.97
CA PHE A 95 1.42 16.30 -15.52
C PHE A 95 2.84 16.58 -14.99
N PRO A 96 2.98 16.95 -13.70
CA PRO A 96 4.24 16.78 -12.99
C PRO A 96 4.76 15.36 -13.23
N ARG A 97 6.08 15.22 -13.41
CA ARG A 97 6.73 13.93 -13.71
C ARG A 97 6.20 12.85 -12.76
N PRO A 98 5.56 11.77 -13.28
CA PRO A 98 5.03 10.71 -12.42
C PRO A 98 6.17 9.97 -11.72
N PHE A 99 5.88 9.43 -10.54
CA PHE A 99 6.74 8.44 -9.93
C PHE A 99 6.63 7.13 -10.73
N VAL A 100 7.74 6.63 -11.26
CA VAL A 100 7.75 5.50 -12.19
C VAL A 100 8.19 4.21 -11.51
N ILE A 101 7.38 3.16 -11.60
CA ILE A 101 7.72 1.82 -11.11
C ILE A 101 8.09 0.93 -12.30
N PHE A 102 9.35 0.52 -12.37
CA PHE A 102 9.85 -0.50 -13.30
C PHE A 102 9.74 -1.87 -12.62
N ASN A 103 8.65 -2.58 -12.89
CA ASN A 103 8.46 -3.94 -12.40
C ASN A 103 9.03 -4.96 -13.40
N ALA A 104 10.30 -5.26 -13.21
CA ALA A 104 11.03 -6.34 -13.88
C ALA A 104 11.18 -7.57 -12.95
N GLY A 105 10.19 -7.82 -12.09
CA GLY A 105 10.24 -8.82 -11.03
C GLY A 105 10.52 -10.27 -11.48
N CYS A 106 10.27 -10.58 -12.75
CA CYS A 106 10.62 -11.87 -13.37
C CYS A 106 12.12 -12.03 -13.65
N PHE A 107 12.92 -10.97 -13.57
CA PHE A 107 14.35 -10.97 -13.84
C PHE A 107 15.13 -10.73 -12.55
N PRO A 108 16.16 -11.56 -12.24
CA PRO A 108 16.89 -11.42 -11.00
C PRO A 108 17.85 -10.22 -11.02
N CYS A 109 18.04 -9.63 -9.84
CA CYS A 109 19.16 -8.71 -9.63
C CYS A 109 20.47 -9.49 -9.63
N ASN A 110 21.59 -8.79 -9.89
CA ASN A 110 22.90 -9.41 -9.81
C ASN A 110 23.39 -9.37 -8.35
N ARG A 111 23.47 -10.55 -7.70
CA ARG A 111 23.95 -10.70 -6.32
C ARG A 111 25.38 -10.20 -6.09
N HIS A 112 26.16 -10.05 -7.17
CA HIS A 112 27.55 -9.57 -7.12
C HIS A 112 27.66 -8.04 -7.24
N THR A 113 26.55 -7.34 -7.52
CA THR A 113 26.52 -5.88 -7.43
C THR A 113 26.62 -5.45 -5.98
N ALA A 114 27.42 -4.43 -5.69
CA ALA A 114 27.63 -3.93 -4.33
C ALA A 114 26.29 -3.63 -3.61
N GLY A 115 26.20 -3.99 -2.33
CA GLY A 115 25.00 -3.77 -1.50
C GLY A 115 23.83 -4.74 -1.72
N MET A 116 23.89 -5.62 -2.74
CA MET A 116 22.90 -6.69 -2.95
C MET A 116 23.18 -7.89 -2.04
N THR A 117 22.11 -8.45 -1.49
CA THR A 117 22.17 -9.56 -0.52
C THR A 117 21.54 -10.85 -1.03
N SER A 118 20.80 -10.79 -2.13
CA SER A 118 20.12 -11.93 -2.75
C SER A 118 19.97 -11.69 -4.26
N THR A 119 19.16 -12.49 -4.93
CA THR A 119 18.73 -12.26 -6.33
C THR A 119 17.57 -11.29 -6.45
N THR A 120 17.11 -10.72 -5.33
CA THR A 120 15.99 -9.78 -5.26
C THR A 120 16.49 -8.38 -4.95
N SER A 121 15.89 -7.38 -5.58
CA SER A 121 16.11 -5.97 -5.25
C SER A 121 14.82 -5.18 -5.40
N VAL A 122 14.47 -4.43 -4.36
CA VAL A 122 13.35 -3.50 -4.36
C VAL A 122 13.91 -2.15 -3.94
N SER A 123 14.26 -1.33 -4.94
CA SER A 123 15.04 -0.12 -4.72
C SER A 123 14.24 1.12 -5.14
N LEU A 124 14.32 2.18 -4.34
CA LEU A 124 13.61 3.44 -4.55
C LEU A 124 14.61 4.60 -4.61
N SER A 125 14.48 5.45 -5.63
CA SER A 125 15.11 6.76 -5.72
C SER A 125 14.02 7.82 -5.62
N LEU A 126 14.08 8.62 -4.55
CA LEU A 126 13.05 9.61 -4.24
C LEU A 126 13.25 10.87 -5.08
N CYS A 127 14.51 11.28 -5.31
CA CYS A 127 14.81 12.46 -6.13
C CYS A 127 14.53 12.20 -7.62
N ARG A 128 14.83 11.00 -8.14
CA ARG A 128 14.50 10.65 -9.54
C ARG A 128 13.03 10.35 -9.74
N GLY A 129 12.31 10.03 -8.67
CA GLY A 129 10.93 9.58 -8.71
C GLY A 129 10.80 8.21 -9.37
N GLU A 130 11.64 7.25 -8.98
CA GLU A 130 11.70 5.94 -9.61
C GLU A 130 11.80 4.81 -8.58
N MET A 131 11.16 3.69 -8.89
CA MET A 131 11.29 2.42 -8.16
C MET A 131 11.62 1.29 -9.13
N VAL A 132 12.52 0.41 -8.74
CA VAL A 132 12.95 -0.74 -9.52
C VAL A 132 12.73 -2.02 -8.71
N ILE A 133 11.99 -2.96 -9.30
CA ILE A 133 11.72 -4.29 -8.74
C ILE A 133 12.37 -5.35 -9.62
N LEU A 134 13.23 -6.17 -9.01
CA LEU A 134 13.92 -7.30 -9.62
C LEU A 134 13.82 -8.53 -8.70
N GLY A 135 13.68 -9.71 -9.28
CA GLY A 135 13.78 -11.00 -8.58
C GLY A 135 12.64 -11.36 -7.64
N THR A 136 11.55 -10.58 -7.63
CA THR A 136 10.34 -10.88 -6.87
C THR A 136 9.11 -10.59 -7.69
N GLN A 137 8.12 -11.48 -7.61
CA GLN A 137 6.85 -11.33 -8.32
C GLN A 137 5.70 -11.01 -7.36
N TYR A 138 5.97 -10.86 -6.06
CA TYR A 138 4.94 -10.49 -5.09
C TYR A 138 4.38 -9.09 -5.40
N ALA A 139 3.08 -9.01 -5.71
CA ALA A 139 2.46 -7.75 -6.12
C ALA A 139 2.49 -6.66 -5.02
N GLY A 140 2.51 -7.09 -3.76
CA GLY A 140 2.57 -6.21 -2.60
C GLY A 140 3.80 -5.30 -2.56
N GLU A 141 4.89 -5.65 -3.27
CA GLU A 141 6.06 -4.77 -3.39
C GLU A 141 5.71 -3.43 -4.07
N MET A 142 4.90 -3.47 -5.15
CA MET A 142 4.47 -2.24 -5.83
C MET A 142 3.59 -1.38 -4.90
N LYS A 143 2.61 -2.00 -4.22
CA LYS A 143 1.73 -1.32 -3.25
C LYS A 143 2.55 -0.64 -2.15
N LYS A 144 3.38 -1.40 -1.43
CA LYS A 144 4.15 -0.86 -0.30
C LYS A 144 5.29 0.08 -0.73
N GLY A 145 5.73 -0.02 -1.99
CA GLY A 145 6.57 0.98 -2.65
C GLY A 145 5.88 2.33 -2.75
N VAL A 146 4.66 2.37 -3.30
CA VAL A 146 3.82 3.58 -3.36
C VAL A 146 3.55 4.12 -1.95
N PHE A 147 3.24 3.25 -0.99
CA PHE A 147 3.06 3.68 0.40
C PHE A 147 4.33 4.31 0.99
N THR A 148 5.51 3.75 0.71
CA THR A 148 6.79 4.32 1.15
C THR A 148 7.00 5.73 0.57
N VAL A 149 6.62 5.96 -0.68
CA VAL A 149 6.65 7.28 -1.33
C VAL A 149 5.71 8.26 -0.62
N MET A 150 4.49 7.83 -0.29
CA MET A 150 3.54 8.65 0.50
C MET A 150 4.08 8.94 1.90
N MET A 151 4.65 7.95 2.59
CA MET A 151 5.25 8.10 3.92
C MET A 151 6.39 9.14 3.94
N TYR A 152 7.13 9.29 2.83
CA TYR A 152 8.16 10.32 2.69
C TYR A 152 7.59 11.69 2.36
N HIS A 153 6.71 11.79 1.36
CA HIS A 153 6.25 13.09 0.86
C HIS A 153 5.21 13.76 1.76
N MET A 154 4.28 13.00 2.37
CA MET A 154 3.18 13.60 3.13
C MET A 154 3.67 14.47 4.30
N PRO A 155 4.63 14.02 5.13
CA PRO A 155 5.16 14.85 6.22
C PRO A 155 5.91 16.10 5.75
N LEU A 156 6.24 16.22 4.45
CA LEU A 156 6.87 17.41 3.87
C LEU A 156 5.84 18.41 3.31
N ARG A 157 4.55 18.04 3.29
CA ARG A 157 3.44 18.81 2.71
C ARG A 157 2.47 19.31 3.79
N PRO A 158 1.75 20.43 3.56
CA PRO A 158 1.84 21.28 2.37
C PRO A 158 3.15 22.07 2.32
N GLU A 159 3.74 22.41 3.48
CA GLU A 159 5.05 23.05 3.56
C GLU A 159 5.89 22.51 4.72
N ARG A 160 7.19 22.33 4.49
CA ARG A 160 8.13 21.70 5.45
C ARG A 160 8.30 22.48 6.75
N HIS A 161 8.11 23.80 6.71
CA HIS A 161 8.35 24.68 7.87
C HIS A 161 7.18 24.71 8.85
N LEU A 162 6.02 24.16 8.47
CA LEU A 162 4.84 24.09 9.33
C LEU A 162 5.03 23.08 10.47
N GLY A 163 4.29 23.29 11.56
CA GLY A 163 4.27 22.36 12.68
C GLY A 163 3.77 20.97 12.24
N PRO A 164 4.17 19.86 12.92
CA PRO A 164 3.71 18.52 12.57
C PRO A 164 2.18 18.36 12.47
N ALA A 165 1.43 19.08 13.30
CA ALA A 165 -0.04 19.04 13.32
C ALA A 165 -0.70 19.72 12.10
N ASP A 166 0.03 20.60 11.40
CA ASP A 166 -0.45 21.33 10.22
C ASP A 166 0.04 20.70 8.91
N ARG A 167 0.77 19.58 9.01
CA ARG A 167 1.28 18.80 7.87
C ARG A 167 0.45 17.54 7.67
N ALA A 168 0.59 16.93 6.50
CA ALA A 168 -0.10 15.70 6.19
C ALA A 168 0.56 14.51 6.90
N LEU A 169 -0.22 13.77 7.68
CA LEU A 169 0.21 12.59 8.44
C LEU A 169 -0.20 11.32 7.68
N PRO A 170 0.75 10.60 7.06
CA PRO A 170 0.48 9.30 6.45
C PRO A 170 0.35 8.22 7.53
N LEU A 171 -0.60 7.31 7.35
CA LEU A 171 -1.04 6.35 8.35
C LEU A 171 -1.19 4.96 7.73
N HIS A 172 -0.72 3.95 8.45
CA HIS A 172 -0.99 2.54 8.13
C HIS A 172 -2.18 2.07 8.98
N SER A 173 -3.38 2.35 8.49
CA SER A 173 -4.65 2.16 9.20
C SER A 173 -5.76 1.77 8.23
N SER A 174 -6.83 1.13 8.71
CA SER A 174 -8.10 1.18 8.00
C SER A 174 -8.92 2.37 8.48
N CYS A 175 -9.90 2.80 7.67
CA CYS A 175 -10.72 3.97 7.98
C CYS A 175 -12.15 3.81 7.45
N ASN A 176 -13.13 4.20 8.28
CA ASN A 176 -14.54 4.28 7.89
C ASN A 176 -15.23 5.48 8.53
N VAL A 177 -16.40 5.83 7.99
CA VAL A 177 -17.20 6.97 8.46
C VAL A 177 -18.64 6.54 8.73
N GLY A 178 -19.19 6.97 9.87
CA GLY A 178 -20.57 6.70 10.25
C GLY A 178 -21.57 7.66 9.60
N PRO A 179 -22.88 7.42 9.78
CA PRO A 179 -23.94 8.24 9.20
C PRO A 179 -23.91 9.72 9.63
N GLU A 180 -23.36 10.01 10.81
CA GLU A 180 -23.24 11.38 11.35
C GLU A 180 -21.92 12.06 10.94
N GLY A 181 -21.09 11.40 10.13
CA GLY A 181 -19.78 11.93 9.70
C GLY A 181 -18.65 11.67 10.70
N ASP A 182 -18.88 10.85 11.72
CA ASP A 182 -17.89 10.41 12.69
C ASP A 182 -16.88 9.46 12.04
N VAL A 183 -15.61 9.85 12.02
CA VAL A 183 -14.54 9.11 11.36
C VAL A 183 -13.78 8.27 12.39
N SER A 184 -13.54 7.00 12.05
CA SER A 184 -12.77 6.06 12.86
C SER A 184 -11.55 5.57 12.11
N LEU A 185 -10.39 5.61 12.76
CA LEU A 185 -9.13 5.02 12.28
C LEU A 185 -8.82 3.77 13.09
N PHE A 186 -8.40 2.69 12.42
CA PHE A 186 -8.00 1.44 13.07
C PHE A 186 -6.55 1.11 12.71
N PHE A 187 -5.68 1.13 13.71
CA PHE A 187 -4.26 0.79 13.59
C PHE A 187 -4.02 -0.64 14.03
N GLY A 188 -3.04 -1.31 13.43
CA GLY A 188 -2.62 -2.66 13.82
C GLY A 188 -1.85 -3.36 12.71
N LEU A 189 -1.22 -4.49 13.02
CA LEU A 189 -0.52 -5.29 12.03
C LEU A 189 -1.47 -6.05 11.08
N SER A 190 -0.90 -6.70 10.06
CA SER A 190 -1.66 -7.58 9.19
C SER A 190 -2.20 -8.77 9.99
N GLY A 191 -3.51 -9.01 9.94
CA GLY A 191 -4.16 -10.10 10.69
C GLY A 191 -4.72 -9.72 12.06
N THR A 192 -4.58 -8.46 12.51
CA THR A 192 -5.15 -8.01 13.80
C THR A 192 -6.62 -7.56 13.72
N GLY A 193 -7.31 -7.83 12.60
CA GLY A 193 -8.73 -7.50 12.42
C GLY A 193 -9.04 -6.13 11.80
N LYS A 194 -8.04 -5.37 11.30
CA LYS A 194 -8.26 -4.04 10.68
C LYS A 194 -9.34 -4.06 9.59
N THR A 195 -9.17 -4.93 8.58
CA THR A 195 -10.07 -5.01 7.41
C THR A 195 -11.47 -5.43 7.85
N THR A 196 -11.57 -6.46 8.67
CA THR A 196 -12.83 -6.99 9.19
C THR A 196 -13.60 -5.96 10.02
N LEU A 197 -12.94 -5.20 10.90
CA LEU A 197 -13.60 -4.19 11.73
C LEU A 197 -13.93 -2.89 10.96
N SER A 198 -13.19 -2.58 9.90
CA SER A 198 -13.52 -1.43 9.06
C SER A 198 -14.67 -1.68 8.10
N ALA A 199 -14.88 -2.93 7.69
CA ALA A 199 -15.97 -3.39 6.82
C ALA A 199 -17.28 -3.58 7.61
N ASP A 200 -17.70 -2.53 8.31
CA ASP A 200 -18.96 -2.47 9.03
C ASP A 200 -20.10 -2.05 8.07
N PRO A 201 -21.14 -2.86 7.87
CA PRO A 201 -22.26 -2.54 6.98
C PRO A 201 -23.00 -1.23 7.32
N ALA A 202 -22.94 -0.79 8.58
CA ALA A 202 -23.56 0.46 9.04
C ALA A 202 -22.70 1.70 8.77
N ARG A 203 -21.47 1.52 8.29
CA ARG A 203 -20.49 2.59 8.06
C ARG A 203 -20.00 2.54 6.63
N LYS A 204 -19.57 3.68 6.10
CA LYS A 204 -18.97 3.74 4.77
C LYS A 204 -17.46 3.53 4.85
N LEU A 205 -16.95 2.55 4.12
CA LEU A 205 -15.52 2.28 4.05
C LEU A 205 -14.80 3.41 3.29
N ILE A 206 -13.76 3.98 3.87
CA ILE A 206 -12.85 4.91 3.17
C ILE A 206 -11.67 4.12 2.59
N GLY A 207 -11.09 3.20 3.35
CA GLY A 207 -10.05 2.27 2.88
C GLY A 207 -9.64 1.28 3.95
N ASP A 208 -8.93 0.22 3.57
CA ASP A 208 -8.60 -0.92 4.45
C ASP A 208 -7.17 -0.92 5.01
N ASP A 209 -6.26 -0.07 4.52
CA ASP A 209 -4.84 -0.21 4.88
C ASP A 209 -4.01 1.09 4.94
N GLU A 210 -4.22 2.05 4.03
CA GLU A 210 -3.31 3.20 3.87
C GLU A 210 -4.06 4.54 3.71
N HIS A 211 -3.89 5.46 4.66
CA HIS A 211 -4.57 6.77 4.66
C HIS A 211 -3.60 7.92 4.89
N VAL A 212 -4.09 9.13 4.65
CA VAL A 212 -3.43 10.37 5.05
C VAL A 212 -4.43 11.24 5.78
N TRP A 213 -4.03 11.74 6.95
CA TRP A 213 -4.77 12.73 7.72
C TRP A 213 -4.15 14.11 7.48
N THR A 214 -4.93 15.03 6.92
CA THR A 214 -4.55 16.43 6.65
C THR A 214 -5.27 17.40 7.59
N SER A 215 -4.99 18.69 7.44
CA SER A 215 -5.73 19.75 8.13
C SER A 215 -7.22 19.83 7.76
N LYS A 216 -7.67 19.13 6.69
CA LYS A 216 -9.08 19.10 6.26
C LYS A 216 -9.81 17.84 6.73
N GLY A 217 -9.12 16.72 6.84
CA GLY A 217 -9.75 15.43 7.14
C GLY A 217 -8.88 14.26 6.70
N VAL A 218 -9.49 13.19 6.21
CA VAL A 218 -8.80 11.94 5.86
C VAL A 218 -9.09 11.54 4.42
N PHE A 219 -8.07 11.03 3.72
CA PHE A 219 -8.24 10.40 2.42
C PHE A 219 -7.50 9.06 2.34
N ASN A 220 -8.02 8.16 1.51
CA ASN A 220 -7.38 6.89 1.19
C ASN A 220 -6.24 7.10 0.19
N ILE A 221 -5.13 6.40 0.36
CA ILE A 221 -4.04 6.39 -0.63
C ILE A 221 -4.42 5.53 -1.85
N GLU A 222 -5.23 4.49 -1.63
CA GLU A 222 -5.47 3.41 -2.58
C GLU A 222 -6.81 3.54 -3.31
N GLY A 223 -6.89 3.04 -4.54
CA GLY A 223 -8.13 2.88 -5.30
C GLY A 223 -8.81 1.52 -5.12
N GLY A 224 -8.25 0.65 -4.28
CA GLY A 224 -8.71 -0.72 -4.03
C GLY A 224 -8.25 -1.27 -2.70
N CYS A 225 -8.52 -2.56 -2.49
CA CYS A 225 -8.16 -3.28 -1.27
C CYS A 225 -7.30 -4.49 -1.61
N TYR A 226 -6.38 -4.86 -0.71
CA TYR A 226 -5.50 -6.01 -0.85
C TYR A 226 -5.62 -6.99 0.32
N ALA A 227 -6.81 -7.59 0.42
CA ALA A 227 -7.24 -8.40 1.55
C ALA A 227 -6.51 -9.75 1.63
N LYS A 228 -6.35 -10.28 2.85
CA LYS A 228 -5.95 -11.68 3.08
C LYS A 228 -7.13 -12.60 2.77
N CYS A 229 -6.83 -13.77 2.21
CA CYS A 229 -7.82 -14.77 1.82
C CYS A 229 -7.84 -16.02 2.69
N ILE A 230 -6.85 -16.20 3.58
CA ILE A 230 -6.78 -17.36 4.46
C ILE A 230 -8.04 -17.45 5.33
N ASN A 231 -8.69 -18.61 5.34
CA ASN A 231 -9.94 -18.89 6.06
C ASN A 231 -11.12 -17.96 5.69
N LEU A 232 -11.06 -17.31 4.51
CA LEU A 232 -12.12 -16.44 4.03
C LEU A 232 -13.38 -17.27 3.78
N SER A 233 -14.49 -16.80 4.34
CA SER A 233 -15.81 -17.40 4.17
C SER A 233 -16.85 -16.31 4.05
N ARG A 234 -17.90 -16.57 3.26
CA ARG A 234 -18.96 -15.59 3.03
C ARG A 234 -19.73 -15.28 4.31
N GLU A 235 -19.80 -16.25 5.24
CA GLU A 235 -20.47 -16.10 6.53
C GLU A 235 -19.74 -15.11 7.45
N LYS A 236 -18.39 -15.12 7.44
CA LYS A 236 -17.59 -14.24 8.31
C LYS A 236 -17.37 -12.87 7.69
N GLU A 237 -17.08 -12.81 6.39
CA GLU A 237 -16.66 -11.59 5.69
C GLU A 237 -17.36 -11.47 4.32
N PRO A 238 -18.70 -11.26 4.31
CA PRO A 238 -19.50 -11.28 3.09
C PRO A 238 -19.09 -10.21 2.07
N GLU A 239 -18.72 -9.01 2.52
CA GLU A 239 -18.33 -7.91 1.63
C GLU A 239 -17.05 -8.21 0.86
N ILE A 240 -16.03 -8.76 1.55
CA ILE A 240 -14.76 -9.15 0.94
C ILE A 240 -14.99 -10.34 0.00
N TYR A 241 -15.76 -11.35 0.44
CA TYR A 241 -16.07 -12.53 -0.36
C TYR A 241 -16.80 -12.16 -1.66
N ASP A 242 -17.82 -11.30 -1.58
CA ASP A 242 -18.63 -10.89 -2.73
C ASP A 242 -17.88 -9.91 -3.66
N ALA A 243 -16.83 -9.25 -3.17
CA ALA A 243 -15.90 -8.48 -4.00
C ALA A 243 -14.99 -9.38 -4.85
N ILE A 244 -14.93 -10.70 -4.61
CA ILE A 244 -14.16 -11.63 -5.44
C ILE A 244 -14.99 -12.00 -6.67
N ARG A 245 -14.81 -11.24 -7.75
CA ARG A 245 -15.50 -11.42 -9.03
C ARG A 245 -14.61 -11.02 -10.20
N PHE A 246 -15.13 -11.03 -11.42
CA PHE A 246 -14.36 -10.59 -12.60
C PHE A 246 -13.73 -9.20 -12.36
N GLY A 247 -12.44 -9.06 -12.66
CA GLY A 247 -11.63 -7.88 -12.36
C GLY A 247 -10.78 -7.99 -11.09
N SER A 248 -11.13 -8.88 -10.16
CA SER A 248 -10.32 -9.16 -8.97
C SER A 248 -9.13 -10.08 -9.31
N VAL A 249 -8.06 -10.00 -8.53
CA VAL A 249 -6.85 -10.82 -8.67
C VAL A 249 -6.66 -11.62 -7.39
N LEU A 250 -6.66 -12.95 -7.49
CA LEU A 250 -6.28 -13.83 -6.40
C LEU A 250 -4.79 -14.20 -6.53
N GLU A 251 -4.02 -14.00 -5.47
CA GLU A 251 -2.59 -14.31 -5.42
C GLU A 251 -2.34 -15.47 -4.45
N ASN A 252 -1.68 -16.53 -4.96
CA ASN A 252 -1.28 -17.74 -4.24
C ASN A 252 -2.42 -18.55 -3.57
N VAL A 253 -3.67 -18.41 -4.01
CA VAL A 253 -4.78 -19.28 -3.56
C VAL A 253 -4.75 -20.63 -4.28
N ALA A 254 -5.15 -21.69 -3.59
CA ALA A 254 -5.45 -22.97 -4.21
C ALA A 254 -6.90 -22.99 -4.71
N PHE A 255 -7.16 -23.70 -5.81
CA PHE A 255 -8.51 -23.90 -6.32
C PHE A 255 -8.62 -25.25 -7.02
N ASP A 256 -9.83 -25.81 -7.05
CA ASP A 256 -10.10 -27.04 -7.77
C ASP A 256 -10.13 -26.79 -9.28
N GLU A 257 -9.32 -27.51 -10.06
CA GLU A 257 -9.15 -27.25 -11.49
C GLU A 257 -10.43 -27.48 -12.32
N TRP A 258 -11.33 -28.35 -11.85
CA TRP A 258 -12.57 -28.70 -12.55
C TRP A 258 -13.72 -27.75 -12.23
N SER A 259 -14.05 -27.60 -10.95
CA SER A 259 -15.12 -26.73 -10.47
C SER A 259 -14.74 -25.26 -10.44
N ARG A 260 -13.45 -24.94 -10.49
CA ARG A 260 -12.87 -23.58 -10.32
C ARG A 260 -13.17 -22.97 -8.95
N LYS A 261 -13.66 -23.76 -7.99
CA LYS A 261 -13.92 -23.30 -6.63
C LYS A 261 -12.60 -23.10 -5.91
N VAL A 262 -12.44 -21.92 -5.31
CA VAL A 262 -11.26 -21.57 -4.51
C VAL A 262 -11.37 -22.23 -3.14
N ASP A 263 -10.25 -22.77 -2.67
CA ASP A 263 -10.10 -23.34 -1.34
C ASP A 263 -9.30 -22.36 -0.47
N TYR A 264 -10.02 -21.56 0.32
CA TYR A 264 -9.45 -20.51 1.15
C TYR A 264 -8.79 -21.03 2.43
N ASP A 265 -9.03 -22.29 2.80
CA ASP A 265 -8.40 -22.95 3.95
C ASP A 265 -7.06 -23.60 3.55
N ASN A 266 -6.82 -23.77 2.24
CA ASN A 266 -5.59 -24.37 1.72
C ASN A 266 -4.45 -23.36 1.62
N VAL A 267 -3.52 -23.48 2.57
CA VAL A 267 -2.31 -22.66 2.71
C VAL A 267 -1.04 -23.39 2.28
N SER A 268 -1.15 -24.44 1.46
CA SER A 268 0.00 -25.27 1.06
C SER A 268 1.11 -24.48 0.34
N LEU A 269 0.77 -23.37 -0.32
CA LEU A 269 1.73 -22.44 -0.91
C LEU A 269 2.23 -21.39 0.09
N THR A 270 1.31 -20.80 0.85
CA THR A 270 1.57 -19.75 1.84
C THR A 270 0.32 -19.46 2.66
N GLU A 271 0.49 -19.01 3.90
CA GLU A 271 -0.59 -18.41 4.70
C GLU A 271 -0.95 -16.98 4.26
N ASN A 272 -0.08 -16.34 3.49
CA ASN A 272 -0.29 -14.99 2.97
C ASN A 272 -1.01 -15.02 1.61
N THR A 273 -2.07 -15.81 1.49
CA THR A 273 -2.96 -15.78 0.31
C THR A 273 -3.70 -14.45 0.26
N ARG A 274 -3.91 -13.90 -0.94
CA ARG A 274 -4.42 -12.53 -1.09
C ARG A 274 -5.45 -12.37 -2.21
N CYS A 275 -6.26 -11.32 -2.10
CA CYS A 275 -7.14 -10.83 -3.16
C CYS A 275 -6.98 -9.33 -3.33
N ALA A 276 -6.75 -8.87 -4.55
CA ALA A 276 -6.78 -7.46 -4.92
C ALA A 276 -8.05 -7.16 -5.72
N TYR A 277 -8.82 -6.17 -5.30
CA TYR A 277 -10.03 -5.73 -6.01
C TYR A 277 -10.21 -4.21 -5.90
N PRO A 278 -10.87 -3.57 -6.89
CA PRO A 278 -11.17 -2.15 -6.83
C PRO A 278 -12.09 -1.80 -5.65
N LEU A 279 -11.93 -0.60 -5.09
CA LEU A 279 -12.66 -0.18 -3.89
C LEU A 279 -14.17 -0.13 -4.13
N HIS A 280 -14.59 0.23 -5.34
CA HIS A 280 -16.00 0.26 -5.75
C HIS A 280 -16.67 -1.13 -5.83
N TYR A 281 -15.95 -2.22 -5.56
CA TYR A 281 -16.55 -3.54 -5.40
C TYR A 281 -17.19 -3.71 -4.01
N ILE A 282 -16.77 -2.91 -3.03
CA ILE A 282 -17.37 -2.85 -1.70
C ILE A 282 -18.61 -1.94 -1.77
N PRO A 283 -19.84 -2.44 -1.53
CA PRO A 283 -21.07 -1.68 -1.78
C PRO A 283 -21.22 -0.38 -0.97
N ASN A 284 -20.73 -0.38 0.27
CA ASN A 284 -20.73 0.76 1.20
C ASN A 284 -19.46 1.62 1.12
N ALA A 285 -18.57 1.40 0.15
CA ALA A 285 -17.40 2.26 -0.01
C ALA A 285 -17.78 3.72 -0.31
N LEU A 286 -17.08 4.66 0.32
CA LEU A 286 -17.19 6.08 0.02
C LEU A 286 -16.34 6.38 -1.23
N ILE A 287 -16.97 6.87 -2.29
CA ILE A 287 -16.31 7.28 -3.54
C ILE A 287 -16.76 8.71 -3.89
N PRO A 288 -15.85 9.70 -4.01
CA PRO A 288 -14.41 9.64 -3.74
C PRO A 288 -14.06 9.22 -2.31
N ALA A 289 -12.96 8.46 -2.14
CA ALA A 289 -12.55 7.96 -0.82
C ALA A 289 -11.77 9.01 0.00
N LYS A 290 -12.45 10.13 0.24
CA LYS A 290 -11.99 11.28 1.00
C LYS A 290 -13.15 11.84 1.82
N ILE A 291 -12.86 12.30 3.03
CA ILE A 291 -13.81 13.01 3.88
C ILE A 291 -13.14 14.23 4.52
N ASP A 292 -13.83 15.37 4.49
CA ASP A 292 -13.40 16.62 5.13
C ASP A 292 -13.92 16.69 6.57
N SER A 293 -13.75 15.61 7.32
CA SER A 293 -13.99 15.55 8.76
C SER A 293 -12.82 14.84 9.44
N HIS A 294 -12.49 15.28 10.66
CA HIS A 294 -11.41 14.69 11.42
C HIS A 294 -11.85 13.39 12.11
N PRO A 295 -10.93 12.43 12.29
CA PRO A 295 -11.14 11.27 13.15
C PRO A 295 -11.62 11.67 14.53
N SER A 296 -12.80 11.20 14.91
CA SER A 296 -13.32 11.29 16.28
C SER A 296 -12.85 10.11 17.13
N ASN A 297 -12.50 8.99 16.47
CA ASN A 297 -12.05 7.77 17.13
C ASN A 297 -10.74 7.26 16.51
N VAL A 298 -9.78 6.91 17.37
CA VAL A 298 -8.54 6.22 17.00
C VAL A 298 -8.49 4.93 17.81
N ILE A 299 -8.51 3.80 17.11
CA ILE A 299 -8.58 2.46 17.68
C ILE A 299 -7.26 1.77 17.40
N LEU A 300 -6.60 1.28 18.45
CA LEU A 300 -5.37 0.50 18.36
C LEU A 300 -5.71 -0.98 18.54
N LEU A 301 -5.52 -1.77 17.48
CA LEU A 301 -5.75 -3.21 17.49
C LEU A 301 -4.45 -3.93 17.83
N THR A 302 -4.52 -4.80 18.82
CA THR A 302 -3.42 -5.65 19.26
C THR A 302 -3.91 -7.08 19.40
N CYS A 303 -3.10 -8.03 18.93
CA CYS A 303 -3.36 -9.45 19.12
C CYS A 303 -2.51 -9.93 20.29
N ASP A 304 -3.04 -9.79 21.50
CA ASP A 304 -2.32 -10.16 22.72
C ASP A 304 -2.28 -11.67 22.94
N ALA A 305 -1.18 -12.29 22.49
CA ALA A 305 -0.93 -13.71 22.70
C ALA A 305 -0.78 -14.10 24.18
N PHE A 306 -0.43 -13.15 25.06
CA PHE A 306 -0.27 -13.40 26.50
C PHE A 306 -1.58 -13.31 27.28
N GLY A 307 -2.64 -12.74 26.67
CA GLY A 307 -3.96 -12.61 27.30
C GLY A 307 -3.96 -11.72 28.55
N VAL A 308 -3.07 -10.72 28.60
CA VAL A 308 -2.89 -9.78 29.71
C VAL A 308 -3.74 -8.53 29.52
N LEU A 309 -3.83 -8.03 28.29
CA LEU A 309 -4.56 -6.82 27.96
C LEU A 309 -6.07 -7.06 28.07
N PRO A 310 -6.83 -6.09 28.62
CA PRO A 310 -8.29 -6.18 28.61
C PRO A 310 -8.81 -6.09 27.16
N PRO A 311 -10.03 -6.59 26.88
CA PRO A 311 -10.61 -6.52 25.54
C PRO A 311 -10.72 -5.11 24.97
N ILE A 312 -10.91 -4.09 25.82
CA ILE A 312 -10.94 -2.68 25.43
C ILE A 312 -10.44 -1.79 26.57
N SER A 313 -9.63 -0.78 26.23
CA SER A 313 -9.13 0.24 27.14
C SER A 313 -9.30 1.62 26.53
N LYS A 314 -9.73 2.61 27.32
CA LYS A 314 -9.70 4.02 26.92
C LYS A 314 -8.37 4.63 27.36
N LEU A 315 -7.53 4.98 26.38
CA LEU A 315 -6.19 5.51 26.64
C LEU A 315 -6.22 7.02 26.93
N THR A 316 -5.32 7.48 27.80
CA THR A 316 -4.95 8.89 27.87
C THR A 316 -4.03 9.26 26.70
N LYS A 317 -3.73 10.55 26.52
CA LYS A 317 -2.84 11.01 25.45
C LYS A 317 -1.42 10.46 25.61
N GLU A 318 -0.95 10.42 26.84
CA GLU A 318 0.39 9.90 27.19
C GLU A 318 0.46 8.41 26.86
N GLN A 319 -0.54 7.63 27.28
CA GLN A 319 -0.62 6.21 26.96
C GLN A 319 -0.69 5.92 25.46
N LEU A 320 -1.35 6.80 24.68
CA LEU A 320 -1.39 6.69 23.23
C LEU A 320 0.01 6.91 22.62
N VAL A 321 0.75 7.92 23.07
CA VAL A 321 2.11 8.19 22.58
C VAL A 321 3.03 7.01 22.89
N ASP A 322 2.98 6.50 24.12
CA ASP A 322 3.79 5.34 24.53
C ASP A 322 3.44 4.11 23.70
N ALA A 323 2.15 3.80 23.51
CA ALA A 323 1.70 2.67 22.70
C ALA A 323 2.13 2.75 21.22
N VAL A 324 2.22 3.97 20.66
CA VAL A 324 2.69 4.21 19.30
C VAL A 324 4.22 4.09 19.19
N HIS A 325 4.96 4.61 20.17
CA HIS A 325 6.42 4.57 20.19
C HIS A 325 7.00 3.18 20.46
N ASP A 326 6.45 2.45 21.43
CA ASP A 326 7.00 1.16 21.88
C ASP A 326 6.78 0.03 20.87
N GLY A 327 6.01 0.28 19.81
CA GLY A 327 5.76 -0.76 18.83
C GLY A 327 5.02 -1.96 19.43
N THR A 328 4.25 -1.77 20.51
CA THR A 328 3.22 -2.74 20.94
C THR A 328 2.19 -2.97 19.80
N LEU A 329 2.16 -2.04 18.84
CA LEU A 329 1.52 -2.14 17.51
C LEU A 329 2.30 -2.98 16.47
N ALA A 330 3.49 -3.50 16.77
CA ALA A 330 4.41 -4.17 15.84
C ALA A 330 4.98 -5.52 16.35
N ALA A 331 4.80 -5.89 17.62
CA ALA A 331 5.59 -6.96 18.25
C ALA A 331 4.84 -8.28 18.56
N LEU A 332 3.73 -8.60 17.89
CA LEU A 332 2.96 -9.83 18.21
C LEU A 332 2.55 -10.68 17.00
N ALA A 333 3.24 -10.56 15.87
CA ALA A 333 3.07 -11.46 14.72
C ALA A 333 4.36 -12.15 14.25
N ASP A 334 5.51 -11.80 14.84
CA ASP A 334 6.80 -12.45 14.58
C ASP A 334 7.32 -13.11 15.86
N GLU A 335 6.66 -14.21 16.28
CA GLU A 335 7.32 -15.39 16.86
C GLU A 335 6.69 -16.67 16.31
#